data_AF-A0A957CNI2-F1
#
_entry.id   AF-A0A957CNI2-F1
#
_cell.length_a   1.000
_cell.length_b   1.000
_cell.length_c   1.000
_cell.angle_alpha   90.00
_cell.angle_beta   90.00
_cell.angle_gamma   90.00
#
_symmetry.space_group_name_H-M   'P 1'
#
loop_
_entity.id
_entity.type
_entity.pdbx_description
1 polymer ?
#
loop_
_entity_poly.entity_id
_entity_poly.type
_entity_poly.pdbx_seq_one_letter_code
_entity_poly.pdbx_strand_id
1 'polypeptide(L)'
;ITLSGTVNGERQTFVYRDNLFRSEGGDDFIPRLWATRAIGHLLTQIRLHGENPELVQSVVNLSVRYGIITPYTSYLIEEDDIFSQQARDVIIEEQLEEMAAEPDEFTGAAAVDEAAVSGEMAEAEAPMPIATTTAIDGTTGKSTETVRLAGSKTFVLRNNLWIDTEYEPTVHVVNKVGFASDSYFELVTAVPELGQYLALGPRVLFVYNGQAYEIVDEIVDEPVILPETAPDPTRVPPTIVPEPVQPITTQPDQPNLIAASDRPEPASDLYRMPLWIPIAVIGIPALLGLGIWLGRRQAAQDNRNNQ
;
A
#
# COMPACT_ATOMS: atom_id res chain seq x y z
N ILE A 1 12.63 6.24 11.80
CA ILE A 1 11.52 6.38 10.80
C ILE A 1 11.41 7.83 10.39
N THR A 2 11.13 8.12 9.12
CA THR A 2 10.84 9.46 8.63
C THR A 2 9.48 9.44 7.92
N LEU A 3 8.49 10.13 8.48
CA LEU A 3 7.20 10.36 7.83
C LEU A 3 7.27 11.72 7.13
N SER A 4 6.91 11.78 5.85
CA SER A 4 6.81 13.05 5.12
C SER A 4 5.47 13.14 4.41
N GLY A 5 4.86 14.31 4.44
CA GLY A 5 3.58 14.57 3.81
C GLY A 5 3.35 16.06 3.62
N THR A 6 2.20 16.42 3.07
CA THR A 6 1.80 17.81 2.89
C THR A 6 0.58 18.08 3.78
N VAL A 7 0.67 19.02 4.71
CA VAL A 7 -0.44 19.43 5.58
C VAL A 7 -0.75 20.89 5.26
N ASN A 8 -1.98 21.19 4.86
CA ASN A 8 -2.40 22.54 4.43
C ASN A 8 -1.52 23.17 3.34
N GLY A 9 -1.00 22.36 2.42
CA GLY A 9 -0.11 22.81 1.33
C GLY A 9 1.36 22.96 1.72
N GLU A 10 1.72 22.77 2.99
CA GLU A 10 3.11 22.81 3.45
C GLU A 10 3.66 21.40 3.65
N ARG A 11 4.85 21.13 3.10
CA ARG A 11 5.54 19.85 3.29
C ARG A 11 6.04 19.75 4.74
N GLN A 12 5.54 18.78 5.48
CA GLN A 12 5.99 18.45 6.83
C GLN A 12 6.74 17.11 6.83
N THR A 13 7.79 17.04 7.64
CA THR A 13 8.57 15.82 7.86
C THR A 13 8.77 15.58 9.35
N PHE A 14 8.36 14.41 9.83
CA PHE A 14 8.53 13.96 11.20
C PHE A 14 9.56 12.84 11.25
N VAL A 15 10.60 13.00 12.08
CA VAL A 15 11.67 12.01 12.24
C VAL A 15 11.58 11.39 13.64
N TYR A 16 11.27 10.11 13.69
CA TYR A 16 11.23 9.30 14.91
C TYR A 16 12.56 8.56 15.06
N ARG A 17 13.40 9.02 16.00
CA ARG A 17 14.79 8.58 16.16
C ARG A 17 14.98 7.34 17.05
N ASP A 18 14.02 7.04 17.93
CA ASP A 18 14.16 5.98 18.94
C ASP A 18 13.49 4.64 18.56
N ASN A 19 13.03 4.51 17.32
CA ASN A 19 12.41 3.28 16.83
C ASN A 19 13.49 2.39 16.18
N LEU A 20 14.21 1.63 17.00
CA LEU A 20 15.10 0.56 16.56
C LEU A 20 14.24 -0.67 16.22
N PHE A 21 14.01 -0.90 14.94
CA PHE A 21 13.41 -2.15 14.46
C PHE A 21 14.51 -3.20 14.33
N ARG A 22 14.17 -4.46 14.61
CA ARG A 22 14.98 -5.55 14.04
C ARG A 22 14.89 -5.44 12.52
N SER A 23 15.99 -5.71 11.84
CA SER A 23 16.02 -5.76 10.37
C SER A 23 15.09 -6.85 9.82
N GLU A 24 14.81 -7.88 10.62
CA GLU A 24 14.05 -9.07 10.24
C GLU A 24 13.63 -9.84 11.51
N GLY A 25 12.50 -10.55 11.41
CA GLY A 25 11.98 -11.41 12.47
C GLY A 25 11.11 -10.73 13.54
N GLY A 26 10.14 -11.51 14.02
CA GLY A 26 9.14 -11.22 15.05
C GLY A 26 8.16 -12.39 15.09
N ASP A 27 7.36 -12.52 16.14
CA ASP A 27 6.33 -13.56 16.13
C ASP A 27 5.27 -13.23 15.06
N ASP A 28 4.85 -14.23 14.29
CA ASP A 28 3.92 -14.08 13.15
C ASP A 28 2.61 -13.37 13.52
N PHE A 29 2.21 -13.46 14.78
CA PHE A 29 0.98 -12.84 15.28
C PHE A 29 1.11 -11.33 15.50
N ILE A 30 2.32 -10.77 15.62
CA ILE A 30 2.54 -9.37 16.01
C ILE A 30 1.96 -8.37 15.01
N PRO A 31 2.19 -8.49 13.68
CA PRO A 31 1.61 -7.54 12.72
C PRO A 31 0.09 -7.50 12.78
N ARG A 32 -0.54 -8.67 12.97
CA ARG A 32 -1.99 -8.78 13.03
C ARG A 32 -2.57 -8.29 14.36
N LEU A 33 -1.86 -8.50 15.47
CA LEU A 33 -2.19 -7.90 16.77
C LEU A 33 -2.12 -6.36 16.70
N TRP A 34 -1.05 -5.83 16.10
CA TRP A 34 -0.91 -4.40 15.86
C TRP A 34 -2.07 -3.87 15.01
N ALA A 35 -2.40 -4.53 13.90
CA ALA A 35 -3.50 -4.13 13.02
C ALA A 35 -4.85 -4.13 13.75
N THR A 36 -5.12 -5.17 14.56
CA THR A 36 -6.32 -5.24 15.40
C THR A 36 -6.45 -4.02 16.30
N ARG A 37 -5.39 -3.66 17.02
CA ARG A 37 -5.38 -2.51 17.92
C ARG A 37 -5.48 -1.18 17.18
N ALA A 38 -4.77 -1.06 16.06
CA ALA A 38 -4.80 0.13 15.22
C ALA A 38 -6.22 0.39 14.67
N ILE A 39 -6.90 -0.65 14.19
CA ILE A 39 -8.29 -0.58 13.75
C ILE A 39 -9.20 -0.15 14.91
N GLY A 40 -9.11 -0.79 16.08
CA GLY A 40 -9.92 -0.40 17.24
C GLY A 40 -9.75 1.08 17.64
N HIS A 41 -8.51 1.57 17.59
CA HIS A 41 -8.21 2.99 17.81
C HIS A 41 -8.85 3.88 16.72
N LEU A 42 -8.71 3.53 15.44
CA LEU A 42 -9.29 4.31 14.33
C LEU A 42 -10.82 4.36 14.40
N LEU A 43 -11.48 3.23 14.68
CA LEU A 43 -12.93 3.18 14.90
C LEU A 43 -13.36 4.08 16.06
N THR A 44 -12.58 4.09 17.15
CA THR A 44 -12.83 5.00 18.27
C THR A 44 -12.71 6.48 17.85
N GLN A 45 -11.70 6.82 17.03
CA GLN A 45 -11.55 8.18 16.50
C GLN A 45 -12.74 8.60 15.62
N ILE A 46 -13.18 7.71 14.72
CA ILE A 46 -14.34 7.96 13.86
C ILE A 46 -15.59 8.21 14.70
N ARG A 47 -15.84 7.38 15.71
CA ARG A 47 -16.98 7.55 16.61
C ARG A 47 -16.97 8.90 17.35
N LEU A 48 -15.80 9.35 17.81
CA LEU A 48 -15.66 10.56 18.62
C LEU A 48 -15.67 11.84 17.80
N HIS A 49 -15.21 11.79 16.55
CA HIS A 49 -14.95 12.97 15.74
C HIS A 49 -15.75 13.01 14.43
N GLY A 50 -16.55 11.97 14.17
CA GLY A 50 -17.24 11.76 12.91
C GLY A 50 -16.34 11.06 11.89
N GLU A 51 -16.98 10.61 10.81
CA GLU A 51 -16.28 9.94 9.73
C GLU A 51 -15.38 10.92 8.96
N ASN A 52 -14.17 10.47 8.67
CA ASN A 52 -13.20 11.17 7.85
C ASN A 52 -12.67 10.19 6.79
N PRO A 53 -12.63 10.58 5.49
CA PRO A 53 -12.11 9.76 4.41
C PRO A 53 -10.77 9.07 4.72
N GLU A 54 -9.83 9.77 5.34
CA GLU A 54 -8.50 9.23 5.67
C GLU A 54 -8.56 8.14 6.76
N LEU A 55 -9.44 8.31 7.74
CA LEU A 55 -9.62 7.34 8.82
C LEU A 55 -10.30 6.07 8.30
N VAL A 56 -11.39 6.26 7.54
CA VAL A 56 -12.14 5.17 6.89
C VAL A 56 -11.22 4.38 5.96
N GLN A 57 -10.49 5.08 5.09
CA GLN A 57 -9.49 4.48 4.19
C GLN A 57 -8.44 3.67 4.96
N SER A 58 -7.97 4.19 6.10
CA SER A 58 -6.99 3.49 6.93
C SER A 58 -7.57 2.23 7.56
N VAL A 59 -8.83 2.26 8.00
CA VAL A 59 -9.54 1.08 8.49
C VAL A 59 -9.66 0.04 7.38
N VAL A 60 -10.19 0.40 6.21
CA VAL A 60 -10.35 -0.52 5.06
C VAL A 60 -9.01 -1.14 4.67
N ASN A 61 -7.94 -0.34 4.55
CA ASN A 61 -6.62 -0.84 4.19
C ASN A 61 -6.09 -1.88 5.19
N LEU A 62 -6.20 -1.60 6.49
CA LEU A 62 -5.76 -2.53 7.53
C LEU A 62 -6.63 -3.78 7.58
N SER A 63 -7.95 -3.61 7.47
CA SER A 63 -8.92 -4.70 7.44
C SER A 63 -8.62 -5.67 6.31
N VAL A 64 -8.41 -5.16 5.09
CA VAL A 64 -8.14 -6.02 3.95
C VAL A 64 -6.74 -6.65 4.02
N ARG A 65 -5.74 -5.88 4.43
CA ARG A 65 -4.35 -6.37 4.54
C ARG A 65 -4.18 -7.49 5.57
N TYR A 66 -4.95 -7.45 6.65
CA TYR A 66 -4.80 -8.39 7.77
C TYR A 66 -5.97 -9.37 7.94
N GLY A 67 -6.92 -9.36 7.00
CA GLY A 67 -8.10 -10.21 7.03
C GLY A 67 -8.95 -9.97 8.28
N ILE A 68 -9.09 -8.71 8.69
CA ILE A 68 -9.87 -8.32 9.87
C ILE A 68 -11.18 -7.71 9.36
N ILE A 69 -12.31 -8.30 9.73
CA ILE A 69 -13.62 -7.80 9.35
C ILE A 69 -14.00 -6.64 10.28
N THR A 70 -14.47 -5.55 9.69
CA THR A 70 -14.90 -4.32 10.36
C THR A 70 -16.22 -3.83 9.77
N PRO A 71 -16.95 -2.89 10.39
CA PRO A 71 -18.17 -2.31 9.80
C PRO A 71 -17.97 -1.84 8.35
N TYR A 72 -16.84 -1.16 8.09
CA TYR A 72 -16.42 -0.67 6.77
C TYR A 72 -16.02 -1.75 5.76
N THR A 73 -15.95 -3.02 6.16
CA THR A 73 -15.68 -4.16 5.26
C THR A 73 -16.73 -5.26 5.42
N SER A 74 -17.77 -5.03 6.22
CA SER A 74 -18.83 -6.00 6.52
C SER A 74 -20.01 -5.88 5.58
N TYR A 75 -20.25 -4.70 5.00
CA TYR A 75 -21.33 -4.49 4.03
C TYR A 75 -21.15 -5.37 2.78
N LEU A 76 -19.90 -5.77 2.47
CA LEU A 76 -19.57 -6.62 1.33
C LEU A 76 -19.52 -8.12 1.64
N ILE A 77 -19.95 -8.61 2.81
CA ILE A 77 -20.02 -10.07 3.05
C ILE A 77 -21.00 -10.75 2.07
N GLU A 78 -21.85 -9.98 1.38
CA GLU A 78 -22.69 -10.46 0.28
C GLU A 78 -21.90 -10.74 -1.02
N GLU A 79 -20.73 -10.11 -1.19
CA GLU A 79 -19.83 -10.22 -2.33
C GLU A 79 -18.75 -11.29 -2.13
N ASP A 80 -18.47 -12.05 -3.20
CA ASP A 80 -17.49 -13.13 -3.17
C ASP A 80 -16.03 -12.62 -3.32
N ASP A 81 -15.71 -11.35 -2.97
CA ASP A 81 -14.42 -10.72 -3.33
C ASP A 81 -13.74 -9.77 -2.31
N ILE A 82 -14.22 -9.67 -1.06
CA ILE A 82 -13.93 -8.54 -0.15
C ILE A 82 -12.45 -8.26 0.17
N PHE A 83 -11.58 -9.25 -0.05
CA PHE A 83 -10.17 -9.15 0.34
C PHE A 83 -9.19 -8.89 -0.82
N SER A 84 -9.67 -8.57 -2.03
CA SER A 84 -8.81 -8.12 -3.14
C SER A 84 -8.62 -6.63 -3.19
N GLN A 85 -7.73 -6.21 -4.09
CA GLN A 85 -7.65 -4.83 -4.50
C GLN A 85 -8.85 -4.29 -5.25
N GLN A 86 -9.47 -5.09 -6.12
CA GLN A 86 -10.66 -4.62 -6.82
C GLN A 86 -11.75 -4.33 -5.79
N ALA A 87 -11.89 -5.19 -4.78
CA ALA A 87 -12.76 -4.92 -3.65
C ALA A 87 -12.29 -3.73 -2.82
N ARG A 88 -10.99 -3.57 -2.53
CA ARG A 88 -10.50 -2.36 -1.81
C ARG A 88 -10.96 -1.08 -2.49
N ASP A 89 -10.68 -0.93 -3.79
CA ASP A 89 -11.00 0.28 -4.53
C ASP A 89 -12.51 0.54 -4.54
N VAL A 90 -13.32 -0.50 -4.74
CA VAL A 90 -14.78 -0.43 -4.71
C VAL A 90 -15.29 -0.06 -3.32
N ILE A 91 -14.82 -0.72 -2.25
CA ILE A 91 -15.18 -0.44 -0.85
C ILE A 91 -14.92 1.03 -0.51
N ILE A 92 -13.75 1.53 -0.91
CA ILE A 92 -13.36 2.91 -0.66
C ILE A 92 -14.31 3.86 -1.41
N GLU A 93 -14.53 3.62 -2.70
CA GLU A 93 -15.37 4.49 -3.54
C GLU A 93 -16.82 4.51 -3.05
N GLU A 94 -17.42 3.35 -2.78
CA GLU A 94 -18.77 3.23 -2.24
C GLU A 94 -18.91 3.92 -0.88
N GLN A 95 -17.93 3.72 0.01
CA GLN A 95 -17.99 4.36 1.33
C GLN A 95 -17.87 5.87 1.22
N LEU A 96 -17.03 6.38 0.33
CA LEU A 96 -16.93 7.82 0.06
C LEU A 96 -18.22 8.40 -0.51
N GLU A 97 -18.94 7.66 -1.35
CA GLU A 97 -20.25 8.04 -1.87
C GLU A 97 -21.32 8.05 -0.78
N GLU A 98 -21.35 7.05 0.08
CA GLU A 98 -22.28 6.96 1.21
C GLU A 98 -22.02 8.07 2.24
N MET A 99 -20.76 8.38 2.52
CA MET A 99 -20.37 9.52 3.37
C MET A 99 -20.83 10.86 2.79
N ALA A 100 -21.03 10.94 1.47
CA ALA A 100 -21.59 12.13 0.81
C ALA A 100 -23.13 12.14 0.81
N ALA A 101 -23.78 11.02 1.14
CA ALA A 101 -25.21 10.94 1.40
C ALA A 101 -25.54 11.38 2.84
N GLU A 102 -26.82 11.68 3.13
CA GLU A 102 -27.20 12.08 4.49
C GLU A 102 -27.06 10.89 5.46
N PRO A 103 -26.46 11.11 6.65
CA PRO A 103 -26.21 10.03 7.60
C PRO A 103 -27.52 9.47 8.15
N ASP A 104 -27.61 8.14 8.22
CA ASP A 104 -28.70 7.46 8.88
C ASP A 104 -28.70 7.74 10.40
N GLU A 105 -29.89 7.75 11.03
CA GLU A 105 -29.99 7.94 12.47
C GLU A 105 -29.47 6.70 13.23
N PHE A 106 -28.29 6.81 13.84
CA PHE A 106 -27.75 5.77 14.72
C PHE A 106 -28.66 5.53 15.93
N THR A 107 -29.19 4.31 16.07
CA THR A 107 -29.95 3.91 17.26
C THR A 107 -29.01 3.58 18.42
N GLY A 108 -29.39 3.95 19.65
CA GLY A 108 -28.49 3.90 20.81
C GLY A 108 -27.97 2.51 21.21
N ALA A 109 -28.65 1.42 20.83
CA ALA A 109 -28.18 0.06 21.12
C ALA A 109 -26.97 -0.33 20.24
N ALA A 110 -27.07 -0.10 18.93
CA ALA A 110 -25.97 -0.36 18.00
C ALA A 110 -24.72 0.47 18.34
N ALA A 111 -24.92 1.73 18.74
CA ALA A 111 -23.83 2.57 19.20
C ALA A 111 -23.15 2.01 20.46
N VAL A 112 -23.86 1.37 21.39
CA VAL A 112 -23.22 0.78 22.58
C VAL A 112 -22.40 -0.45 22.21
N ASP A 113 -22.95 -1.32 21.37
CA ASP A 113 -22.27 -2.55 20.92
C ASP A 113 -20.98 -2.23 20.16
N GLU A 114 -21.01 -1.24 19.25
CA GLU A 114 -19.82 -0.80 18.53
C GLU A 114 -18.74 -0.20 19.45
N ALA A 115 -19.15 0.45 20.54
CA ALA A 115 -18.22 0.99 21.53
C ALA A 115 -17.46 -0.13 22.25
N ALA A 116 -18.18 -1.19 22.62
CA ALA A 116 -17.59 -2.35 23.26
C ALA A 116 -16.59 -3.03 22.32
N VAL A 117 -16.99 -3.30 21.06
CA VAL A 117 -16.13 -3.95 20.06
C VAL A 117 -14.87 -3.13 19.77
N SER A 118 -15.00 -1.83 19.51
CA SER A 118 -13.84 -0.97 19.24
C SER A 118 -12.88 -0.87 20.42
N GLY A 119 -13.40 -0.82 21.65
CA GLY A 119 -12.61 -0.87 22.88
C GLY A 119 -11.86 -2.20 23.05
N GLU A 120 -12.56 -3.32 22.87
CA GLU A 120 -11.96 -4.67 22.93
C GLU A 120 -10.85 -4.84 21.89
N MET A 121 -11.04 -4.33 20.67
CA MET A 121 -10.02 -4.36 19.62
C MET A 121 -8.79 -3.52 19.99
N ALA A 122 -9.00 -2.30 20.53
CA ALA A 122 -7.91 -1.40 20.91
C ALA A 122 -7.05 -1.97 22.05
N GLU A 123 -7.66 -2.71 22.97
CA GLU A 123 -7.00 -3.33 24.12
C GLU A 123 -6.60 -4.80 23.88
N ALA A 124 -6.88 -5.35 22.70
CA ALA A 124 -6.71 -6.77 22.39
C ALA A 124 -5.32 -7.30 22.79
N GLU A 125 -5.24 -8.41 23.54
CA GLU A 125 -3.97 -9.06 23.90
C GLU A 125 -3.52 -10.12 22.88
N ALA A 126 -4.42 -10.53 21.98
CA ALA A 126 -4.18 -11.49 20.92
C ALA A 126 -4.87 -11.03 19.61
N PRO A 127 -4.38 -11.46 18.43
CA PRO A 127 -5.04 -11.13 17.18
C PRO A 127 -6.45 -11.72 17.12
N MET A 128 -7.38 -10.98 16.52
CA MET A 128 -8.74 -11.50 16.26
C MET A 128 -8.68 -12.81 15.48
N PRO A 129 -9.62 -13.76 15.58
CA PRO A 129 -9.67 -14.88 14.63
C PRO A 129 -10.02 -14.38 13.21
N ILE A 130 -9.50 -15.02 12.16
CA ILE A 130 -10.05 -14.81 10.80
C ILE A 130 -11.37 -15.57 10.73
N ALA A 131 -12.38 -14.97 10.12
CA ALA A 131 -13.57 -15.69 9.71
C ALA A 131 -13.19 -16.64 8.56
N THR A 132 -12.63 -17.80 8.89
CA THR A 132 -12.43 -18.87 7.90
C THR A 132 -13.80 -19.45 7.60
N THR A 133 -14.45 -18.96 6.55
CA THR A 133 -15.58 -19.62 5.92
C THR A 133 -15.05 -20.89 5.26
N THR A 134 -14.92 -21.94 6.06
CA THR A 134 -14.71 -23.28 5.52
C THR A 134 -16.03 -23.68 4.90
N ALA A 135 -16.05 -23.90 3.58
CA ALA A 135 -17.22 -24.41 2.89
C ALA A 135 -17.58 -25.79 3.46
N ILE A 136 -18.46 -25.80 4.45
CA ILE A 136 -19.13 -27.00 4.94
C ILE A 136 -20.47 -27.01 4.23
N ASP A 137 -20.60 -27.98 3.34
CA ASP A 137 -21.80 -28.38 2.59
C ASP A 137 -21.99 -27.72 1.21
N GLY A 138 -21.76 -28.54 0.17
CA GLY A 138 -21.73 -28.17 -1.24
C GLY A 138 -23.11 -27.88 -1.86
N THR A 139 -23.94 -27.09 -1.20
CA THR A 139 -25.32 -26.81 -1.64
C THR A 139 -25.58 -25.33 -1.96
N THR A 140 -24.54 -24.53 -2.13
CA THR A 140 -24.68 -23.17 -2.67
C THR A 140 -23.50 -22.88 -3.58
N GLY A 141 -23.75 -22.70 -4.87
CA GLY A 141 -22.73 -22.42 -5.89
C GLY A 141 -22.12 -21.02 -5.81
N LYS A 142 -21.87 -20.50 -4.61
CA LYS A 142 -21.07 -19.30 -4.39
C LYS A 142 -19.63 -19.74 -4.10
N SER A 143 -18.66 -19.17 -4.81
CA SER A 143 -17.25 -19.39 -4.53
C SER A 143 -16.94 -18.80 -3.16
N THR A 144 -16.93 -19.64 -2.13
CA THR A 144 -16.51 -19.21 -0.80
C THR A 144 -15.05 -18.84 -0.87
N GLU A 145 -14.76 -17.54 -0.90
CA GLU A 145 -13.39 -17.05 -0.74
C GLU A 145 -12.78 -17.68 0.50
N THR A 146 -11.73 -18.48 0.31
CA THR A 146 -11.04 -19.09 1.43
C THR A 146 -9.91 -18.18 1.83
N VAL A 147 -10.03 -17.56 3.00
CA VAL A 147 -8.95 -16.78 3.62
C VAL A 147 -8.11 -17.70 4.51
N ARG A 148 -6.78 -17.59 4.43
CA ARG A 148 -5.84 -18.32 5.31
C ARG A 148 -4.70 -17.44 5.76
N LEU A 149 -4.14 -17.80 6.92
CA LEU A 149 -2.86 -17.27 7.38
C LEU A 149 -1.73 -18.23 6.99
N ALA A 150 -0.62 -17.66 6.57
CA ALA A 150 0.67 -18.36 6.51
C ALA A 150 1.75 -17.40 7.01
N GLY A 151 2.42 -17.79 8.09
CA GLY A 151 3.23 -16.86 8.88
C GLY A 151 2.46 -15.60 9.29
N SER A 152 3.09 -14.45 9.10
CA SER A 152 2.51 -13.12 9.36
C SER A 152 1.57 -12.59 8.27
N LYS A 153 1.33 -13.34 7.19
CA LYS A 153 0.59 -12.89 6.01
C LYS A 153 -0.80 -13.49 5.89
N THR A 154 -1.67 -12.74 5.23
CA THR A 154 -3.04 -13.15 4.90
C THR A 154 -3.13 -13.47 3.41
N PHE A 155 -3.66 -14.65 3.09
CA PHE A 155 -3.83 -15.14 1.73
C PHE A 155 -5.30 -15.41 1.43
N VAL A 156 -5.69 -15.12 0.19
CA VAL A 156 -7.02 -15.39 -0.35
C VAL A 156 -6.92 -16.39 -1.50
N LEU A 157 -7.79 -17.40 -1.54
CA LEU A 157 -7.81 -18.39 -2.62
C LEU A 157 -8.72 -17.92 -3.76
N ARG A 158 -8.14 -17.77 -4.97
CA ARG A 158 -8.89 -17.36 -6.15
C ARG A 158 -8.41 -18.05 -7.40
N ASN A 159 -9.33 -18.60 -8.20
CA ASN A 159 -8.98 -19.31 -9.43
C ASN A 159 -7.85 -20.36 -9.22
N ASN A 160 -7.88 -21.02 -8.06
CA ASN A 160 -6.87 -21.99 -7.62
C ASN A 160 -5.44 -21.41 -7.46
N LEU A 161 -5.32 -20.10 -7.22
CA LEU A 161 -4.11 -19.37 -6.86
C LEU A 161 -4.30 -18.76 -5.46
N TRP A 162 -3.41 -19.06 -4.54
CA TRP A 162 -3.34 -18.33 -3.27
C TRP A 162 -2.69 -16.98 -3.51
N ILE A 163 -3.36 -15.89 -3.15
CA ILE A 163 -2.86 -14.52 -3.38
C ILE A 163 -2.64 -13.86 -2.03
N ASP A 164 -1.42 -13.41 -1.77
CA ASP A 164 -1.07 -12.56 -0.64
C ASP A 164 -1.82 -11.22 -0.76
N THR A 165 -2.53 -10.84 0.29
CA THR A 165 -3.21 -9.54 0.37
C THR A 165 -2.24 -8.35 0.29
N GLU A 166 -0.93 -8.53 0.48
CA GLU A 166 0.06 -7.47 0.19
C GLU A 166 0.22 -7.16 -1.29
N TYR A 167 -0.12 -8.09 -2.18
CA TYR A 167 0.11 -7.91 -3.60
C TYR A 167 -0.70 -6.74 -4.15
N GLU A 168 -0.05 -5.95 -5.01
CA GLU A 168 -0.57 -4.78 -5.73
C GLU A 168 -0.02 -4.81 -7.17
N PRO A 169 -0.79 -5.19 -8.23
CA PRO A 169 -0.33 -5.26 -9.62
C PRO A 169 0.28 -3.98 -10.18
N THR A 170 -0.13 -2.82 -9.68
CA THR A 170 0.39 -1.51 -10.15
C THR A 170 1.74 -1.17 -9.52
N VAL A 171 2.06 -1.77 -8.38
CA VAL A 171 3.31 -1.52 -7.62
C VAL A 171 4.32 -2.64 -7.83
N HIS A 172 3.85 -3.88 -7.84
CA HIS A 172 4.70 -5.06 -7.81
C HIS A 172 4.89 -5.66 -9.20
N VAL A 173 6.15 -5.83 -9.59
CA VAL A 173 6.53 -6.67 -10.72
C VAL A 173 6.48 -8.13 -10.28
N VAL A 174 5.88 -9.02 -11.07
CA VAL A 174 5.73 -10.43 -10.71
C VAL A 174 6.89 -11.25 -11.31
N ASN A 175 7.64 -11.93 -10.44
CA ASN A 175 8.64 -12.92 -10.84
C ASN A 175 8.01 -14.32 -10.81
N LYS A 176 7.94 -14.98 -11.97
CA LYS A 176 7.38 -16.34 -12.05
C LYS A 176 8.43 -17.36 -11.70
N VAL A 177 8.05 -18.35 -10.91
CA VAL A 177 8.91 -19.46 -10.49
C VAL A 177 8.17 -20.76 -10.72
N GLY A 178 8.77 -21.68 -11.47
CA GLY A 178 8.16 -23.00 -11.72
C GLY A 178 8.10 -23.83 -10.44
N PHE A 179 6.97 -24.47 -10.16
CA PHE A 179 6.79 -25.33 -9.01
C PHE A 179 7.78 -26.50 -9.04
N ALA A 180 8.43 -26.77 -7.90
CA ALA A 180 9.46 -27.82 -7.76
C ALA A 180 10.62 -27.75 -8.78
N SER A 181 10.88 -26.57 -9.37
CA SER A 181 12.06 -26.29 -10.19
C SER A 181 13.32 -26.02 -9.36
N ASP A 182 14.48 -25.97 -10.00
CA ASP A 182 15.73 -25.55 -9.33
C ASP A 182 15.59 -24.14 -8.73
N SER A 183 15.04 -23.20 -9.49
CA SER A 183 14.69 -21.84 -9.04
C SER A 183 13.78 -21.82 -7.81
N TYR A 184 12.83 -22.76 -7.71
CA TYR A 184 11.97 -22.91 -6.52
C TYR A 184 12.78 -23.32 -5.28
N PHE A 185 13.69 -24.30 -5.43
CA PHE A 185 14.52 -24.75 -4.32
C PHE A 185 15.58 -23.72 -3.93
N GLU A 186 16.13 -22.98 -4.89
CA GLU A 186 17.03 -21.86 -4.64
C GLU A 186 16.33 -20.77 -3.80
N LEU A 187 15.09 -20.43 -4.15
CA LEU A 187 14.29 -19.43 -3.43
C LEU A 187 14.05 -19.82 -1.96
N VAL A 188 13.64 -21.07 -1.70
CA VAL A 188 13.41 -21.56 -0.32
C VAL A 188 14.70 -21.71 0.47
N THR A 189 15.80 -22.06 -0.19
CA THR A 189 17.11 -22.17 0.45
C THR A 189 17.64 -20.79 0.85
N ALA A 190 17.43 -19.77 0.00
CA ALA A 190 17.81 -18.40 0.29
C ALA A 190 16.99 -17.80 1.43
N VAL A 191 15.68 -18.10 1.48
CA VAL A 191 14.75 -17.56 2.48
C VAL A 191 13.85 -18.69 3.03
N PRO A 192 14.27 -19.38 4.10
CA PRO A 192 13.54 -20.53 4.65
C PRO A 192 12.10 -20.22 5.12
N GLU A 193 11.84 -18.98 5.55
CA GLU A 193 10.49 -18.55 5.97
C GLU A 193 9.47 -18.59 4.84
N LEU A 194 9.89 -18.53 3.56
CA LEU A 194 8.97 -18.68 2.43
C LEU A 194 8.31 -20.06 2.40
N GLY A 195 8.92 -21.06 3.03
CA GLY A 195 8.35 -22.41 3.13
C GLY A 195 6.93 -22.43 3.70
N GLN A 196 6.58 -21.51 4.60
CA GLN A 196 5.22 -21.42 5.16
C GLN A 196 4.19 -20.93 4.13
N TYR A 197 4.59 -20.05 3.20
CA TYR A 197 3.71 -19.56 2.13
C TYR A 197 3.54 -20.63 1.05
N LEU A 198 4.62 -21.30 0.69
CA LEU A 198 4.63 -22.35 -0.33
C LEU A 198 3.88 -23.62 0.11
N ALA A 199 3.76 -23.85 1.42
CA ALA A 199 2.94 -24.92 1.98
C ALA A 199 1.43 -24.76 1.69
N LEU A 200 0.97 -23.58 1.24
CA LEU A 200 -0.41 -23.36 0.86
C LEU A 200 -0.82 -24.14 -0.40
N GLY A 201 0.11 -24.42 -1.31
CA GLY A 201 -0.16 -25.23 -2.50
C GLY A 201 0.82 -24.98 -3.66
N PRO A 202 0.57 -25.59 -4.83
CA PRO A 202 1.44 -25.48 -6.00
C PRO A 202 1.32 -24.15 -6.75
N ARG A 203 0.32 -23.32 -6.41
CA ARG A 203 0.11 -22.00 -7.01
C ARG A 203 -0.09 -20.97 -5.92
N VAL A 204 0.91 -20.12 -5.73
CA VAL A 204 0.94 -19.09 -4.69
C VAL A 204 1.57 -17.84 -5.26
N LEU A 205 0.91 -16.70 -5.09
CA LEU A 205 1.43 -15.37 -5.35
C LEU A 205 1.67 -14.68 -4.01
N PHE A 206 2.90 -14.25 -3.76
CA PHE A 206 3.25 -13.57 -2.52
C PHE A 206 4.22 -12.42 -2.74
N VAL A 207 4.21 -11.45 -1.84
CA VAL A 207 5.18 -10.36 -1.81
C VAL A 207 6.21 -10.62 -0.74
N TYR A 208 7.49 -10.43 -1.06
CA TYR A 208 8.58 -10.52 -0.10
C TYR A 208 9.59 -9.41 -0.36
N ASN A 209 9.91 -8.62 0.67
CA ASN A 209 10.79 -7.43 0.56
C ASN A 209 10.43 -6.49 -0.61
N GLY A 210 9.12 -6.29 -0.85
CA GLY A 210 8.62 -5.42 -1.93
C GLY A 210 8.64 -6.04 -3.33
N GLN A 211 9.05 -7.30 -3.46
CA GLN A 211 9.08 -8.04 -4.72
C GLN A 211 7.96 -9.09 -4.73
N ALA A 212 7.17 -9.17 -5.81
CA ALA A 212 6.18 -10.24 -5.97
C ALA A 212 6.76 -11.47 -6.66
N TYR A 213 6.34 -12.64 -6.19
CA TYR A 213 6.67 -13.95 -6.74
C TYR A 213 5.37 -14.71 -7.02
N GLU A 214 5.26 -15.33 -8.18
CA GLU A 214 4.14 -16.24 -8.53
C GLU A 214 4.70 -17.63 -8.81
N ILE A 215 4.27 -18.60 -8.01
CA ILE A 215 4.55 -20.02 -8.24
C ILE A 215 3.55 -20.54 -9.27
N VAL A 216 4.08 -21.06 -10.37
CA VAL A 216 3.29 -21.59 -11.49
C VAL A 216 3.58 -23.07 -11.67
N ASP A 217 2.61 -23.84 -12.14
CA ASP A 217 2.73 -25.29 -12.39
C ASP A 217 3.59 -25.59 -13.63
N GLU A 218 3.91 -24.57 -14.43
CA GLU A 218 4.76 -24.68 -15.61
C GLU A 218 6.25 -24.60 -15.23
N ILE A 219 7.08 -25.41 -15.90
CA ILE A 219 8.53 -25.29 -15.78
C ILE A 219 8.95 -23.99 -16.45
N VAL A 220 9.34 -23.00 -15.63
CA VAL A 220 9.91 -21.74 -16.09
C VAL A 220 11.42 -21.86 -16.01
N ASP A 221 12.11 -21.87 -17.15
CA ASP A 221 13.58 -21.95 -17.28
C ASP A 221 14.28 -20.59 -17.03
N GLU A 222 13.56 -19.59 -16.50
CA GLU A 222 14.14 -18.29 -16.19
C GLU A 222 14.80 -18.29 -14.80
N PRO A 223 15.99 -17.68 -14.66
CA PRO A 223 16.64 -17.55 -13.35
C PRO A 223 15.77 -16.71 -12.41
N VAL A 224 15.51 -17.22 -11.21
CA VAL A 224 14.75 -16.50 -10.20
C VAL A 224 15.53 -15.30 -9.68
N ILE A 225 14.87 -14.15 -9.57
CA ILE A 225 15.41 -13.00 -8.84
C ILE A 225 15.30 -13.31 -7.36
N LEU A 226 16.40 -13.73 -6.74
CA LEU A 226 16.43 -13.98 -5.30
C LEU A 226 16.20 -12.66 -4.55
N PRO A 227 15.40 -12.69 -3.48
CA PRO A 227 15.25 -11.50 -2.65
C PRO A 227 16.58 -11.17 -2.00
N GLU A 228 16.88 -9.88 -1.85
CA GLU A 228 18.00 -9.46 -1.00
C GLU A 228 17.74 -9.97 0.42
N THR A 229 18.50 -10.99 0.84
CA THR A 229 18.59 -11.38 2.24
C THR A 229 19.29 -10.23 2.95
N ALA A 230 18.72 -9.73 4.04
CA ALA A 230 19.38 -8.69 4.81
C ALA A 230 20.78 -9.18 5.25
N PRO A 231 21.77 -8.27 5.37
CA PRO A 231 23.13 -8.66 5.69
C PRO A 231 23.13 -9.34 7.06
N ASP A 232 23.58 -10.60 7.08
CA ASP A 232 23.83 -11.37 8.30
C ASP A 232 24.62 -10.51 9.30
N PRO A 233 24.03 -10.12 10.45
CA PRO A 233 24.70 -9.27 11.44
C PRO A 233 25.90 -9.95 12.10
N THR A 234 26.06 -11.27 11.91
CA THR A 234 27.26 -12.02 12.35
C THR A 234 28.36 -12.09 11.30
N ARG A 235 28.08 -11.68 10.06
CA ARG A 235 29.10 -11.56 9.02
C ARG A 235 29.88 -10.29 9.25
N VAL A 236 30.96 -10.40 10.04
CA VAL A 236 31.97 -9.35 10.19
C VAL A 236 32.38 -8.92 8.78
N PRO A 237 32.14 -7.66 8.37
CA PRO A 237 32.66 -7.17 7.09
C PRO A 237 34.17 -7.40 7.10
N PRO A 238 34.81 -7.79 5.98
CA PRO A 238 36.26 -7.83 5.94
C PRO A 238 36.77 -6.48 6.44
N THR A 239 37.56 -6.51 7.51
CA THR A 239 38.18 -5.31 8.06
C THR A 239 38.91 -4.64 6.90
N ILE A 240 38.39 -3.50 6.45
CA ILE A 240 39.16 -2.61 5.60
C ILE A 240 40.29 -2.13 6.50
N VAL A 241 41.43 -2.79 6.41
CA VAL A 241 42.67 -2.28 6.99
C VAL A 241 42.93 -0.98 6.24
N PRO A 242 42.86 0.20 6.88
CA PRO A 242 43.26 1.42 6.21
C PRO A 242 44.73 1.25 5.80
N GLU A 243 45.03 1.42 4.52
CA GLU A 243 46.42 1.54 4.08
C GLU A 243 47.12 2.61 4.94
N PRO A 244 48.35 2.36 5.41
CA PRO A 244 49.08 3.34 6.18
C PRO A 244 49.26 4.60 5.32
N VAL A 245 48.67 5.70 5.79
CA VAL A 245 48.86 7.02 5.20
C VAL A 245 50.35 7.33 5.21
N GLN A 246 50.96 7.36 4.03
CA GLN A 246 52.36 7.75 3.87
C GLN A 246 52.51 9.20 4.37
N PRO A 247 53.52 9.50 5.21
CA PRO A 247 53.71 10.85 5.69
C PRO A 247 54.02 11.81 4.54
N ILE A 248 53.25 12.89 4.47
CA ILE A 248 53.47 14.00 3.55
C ILE A 248 54.84 14.59 3.88
N THR A 249 55.83 14.35 3.01
CA THR A 249 57.13 14.99 3.13
C THR A 249 57.00 16.41 2.63
N THR A 250 57.02 17.39 3.54
CA THR A 250 57.16 18.80 3.21
C THR A 250 58.56 19.04 2.66
N GLN A 251 58.66 19.33 1.37
CA GLN A 251 59.91 19.75 0.73
C GLN A 251 60.06 21.28 0.89
N PRO A 252 61.22 21.79 1.35
CA PRO A 252 61.39 23.22 1.59
C PRO A 252 61.62 24.00 0.27
N ASP A 253 61.08 25.22 0.26
CA ASP A 253 61.14 26.26 -0.77
C ASP A 253 62.46 26.33 -1.55
N GLN A 254 62.34 26.39 -2.87
CA GLN A 254 63.31 27.10 -3.71
C GLN A 254 62.61 28.23 -4.48
N PRO A 255 63.16 29.46 -4.44
CA PRO A 255 62.57 30.62 -5.10
C PRO A 255 62.86 30.56 -6.59
N ASN A 256 61.83 30.62 -7.44
CA ASN A 256 62.04 30.79 -8.88
C ASN A 256 61.62 32.19 -9.35
N LEU A 257 62.54 32.77 -10.11
CA LEU A 257 62.60 34.17 -10.51
C LEU A 257 61.55 34.52 -11.57
N ILE A 258 61.18 35.78 -11.52
CA ILE A 258 60.20 36.53 -12.31
C ILE A 258 60.64 36.61 -13.78
N ALA A 259 59.75 36.30 -14.73
CA ALA A 259 59.79 36.83 -16.09
C ALA A 259 58.35 37.05 -16.61
N ALA A 260 58.16 38.17 -17.29
CA ALA A 260 56.91 38.90 -17.44
C ALA A 260 56.17 38.67 -18.78
N SER A 261 55.05 39.41 -18.89
CA SER A 261 54.09 39.57 -20.00
C SER A 261 52.99 38.50 -20.06
N ASP A 262 51.71 38.82 -20.24
CA ASP A 262 51.06 40.09 -20.53
C ASP A 262 49.57 39.98 -20.12
N ARG A 263 48.97 41.08 -19.63
CA ARG A 263 47.52 41.20 -19.39
C ARG A 263 46.82 41.58 -20.71
N PRO A 264 45.50 41.36 -20.80
CA PRO A 264 44.65 42.56 -20.74
C PRO A 264 43.45 42.44 -19.78
N GLU A 265 43.00 43.64 -19.40
CA GLU A 265 41.99 43.98 -18.40
C GLU A 265 40.52 43.76 -18.80
N PRO A 266 39.57 43.84 -17.84
CA PRO A 266 38.15 43.62 -18.06
C PRO A 266 37.42 44.90 -18.50
N ALA A 267 36.45 44.77 -19.40
CA ALA A 267 35.51 45.85 -19.73
C ALA A 267 34.11 45.50 -19.22
N SER A 268 33.68 46.23 -18.20
CA SER A 268 32.28 46.47 -17.88
C SER A 268 31.62 47.28 -18.99
N ASP A 269 30.43 46.90 -19.45
CA ASP A 269 29.49 47.91 -19.94
C ASP A 269 28.02 47.49 -19.76
N LEU A 270 27.30 48.43 -19.15
CA LEU A 270 25.88 48.46 -18.90
C LEU A 270 25.09 48.84 -20.17
N TYR A 271 23.76 48.66 -20.10
CA TYR A 271 22.72 49.22 -20.98
C TYR A 271 22.50 48.60 -22.37
N ARG A 272 21.43 47.79 -22.50
CA ARG A 272 20.27 48.05 -23.40
C ARG A 272 19.17 46.97 -23.28
N MET A 273 18.12 47.28 -22.53
CA MET A 273 16.72 47.08 -22.96
C MET A 273 16.21 48.44 -23.49
N PRO A 274 15.07 48.60 -24.21
CA PRO A 274 13.91 47.70 -24.37
C PRO A 274 13.36 47.62 -25.84
N LEU A 275 12.37 46.75 -26.13
CA LEU A 275 11.01 47.13 -26.62
C LEU A 275 10.13 45.92 -27.07
N TRP A 276 8.88 45.95 -26.59
CA TRP A 276 7.55 45.47 -27.04
C TRP A 276 7.30 44.66 -28.34
N ILE A 277 6.57 43.52 -28.20
CA ILE A 277 5.10 43.21 -28.45
C ILE A 277 4.45 43.80 -29.73
N PRO A 278 3.66 43.06 -30.59
CA PRO A 278 2.35 42.42 -30.24
C PRO A 278 2.01 41.05 -30.89
N ILE A 279 1.28 40.16 -30.18
CA ILE A 279 -0.18 39.90 -30.19
C ILE A 279 -0.81 39.87 -31.60
N ALA A 280 -1.25 38.68 -32.03
CA ALA A 280 -2.24 38.51 -33.09
C ALA A 280 -3.46 37.73 -32.55
N VAL A 281 -4.58 38.44 -32.55
CA VAL A 281 -5.95 37.99 -32.32
C VAL A 281 -6.53 37.45 -33.63
N ILE A 282 -7.08 36.23 -33.62
CA ILE A 282 -8.08 35.74 -34.58
C ILE A 282 -8.96 34.78 -33.74
N GLY A 283 -10.24 34.97 -33.49
CA GLY A 283 -11.31 35.45 -34.36
C GLY A 283 -12.28 34.28 -34.60
N ILE A 284 -13.26 34.11 -33.71
CA ILE A 284 -14.37 33.14 -33.75
C ILE A 284 -15.27 33.37 -34.99
N PRO A 285 -15.93 32.32 -35.50
CA PRO A 285 -17.36 32.48 -35.77
C PRO A 285 -18.23 31.38 -35.14
N ALA A 286 -19.39 31.81 -34.66
CA ALA A 286 -20.48 31.03 -34.10
C ALA A 286 -21.53 30.67 -35.18
N LEU A 287 -22.14 29.49 -35.07
CA LEU A 287 -23.49 29.11 -35.58
C LEU A 287 -23.98 27.94 -34.70
N LEU A 288 -24.90 28.09 -33.74
CA LEU A 288 -26.37 28.17 -33.79
C LEU A 288 -27.12 26.95 -34.39
N GLY A 289 -27.98 26.35 -33.55
CA GLY A 289 -29.04 25.38 -33.86
C GLY A 289 -29.26 24.43 -32.66
N LEU A 290 -30.03 24.78 -31.60
CA LEU A 290 -31.49 24.88 -31.42
C LEU A 290 -32.27 23.56 -31.56
N GLY A 291 -32.89 23.11 -30.46
CA GLY A 291 -33.86 21.99 -30.38
C GLY A 291 -34.06 21.53 -28.93
N ILE A 292 -34.73 22.31 -28.07
CA ILE A 292 -36.13 22.09 -27.62
C ILE A 292 -36.50 20.62 -27.39
N TRP A 293 -36.60 20.19 -26.13
CA TRP A 293 -37.68 19.30 -25.70
C TRP A 293 -38.08 19.60 -24.24
N LEU A 294 -39.38 19.78 -24.06
CA LEU A 294 -40.05 20.20 -22.83
C LEU A 294 -40.92 19.05 -22.32
N GLY A 295 -40.83 18.74 -21.03
CA GLY A 295 -41.97 18.36 -20.19
C GLY A 295 -42.30 16.87 -20.03
N ARG A 296 -42.25 16.38 -18.79
CA ARG A 296 -43.42 16.31 -17.89
C ARG A 296 -43.05 15.74 -16.52
N ARG A 297 -43.43 16.48 -15.47
CA ARG A 297 -43.69 15.99 -14.11
C ARG A 297 -45.17 15.56 -14.00
N GLN A 298 -45.48 14.72 -13.00
CA GLN A 298 -46.77 14.14 -12.55
C GLN A 298 -46.95 12.67 -12.97
N ALA A 299 -47.40 11.73 -12.13
CA ALA A 299 -47.88 11.71 -10.75
C ALA A 299 -47.69 10.27 -10.19
N ALA A 300 -47.43 10.09 -8.89
CA ALA A 300 -48.36 9.58 -7.88
C ALA A 300 -48.89 8.13 -8.08
N GLN A 301 -48.65 7.31 -7.04
CA GLN A 301 -49.57 6.35 -6.41
C GLN A 301 -50.40 5.43 -7.32
N ASP A 302 -50.03 4.15 -7.36
CA ASP A 302 -50.86 3.02 -6.88
C ASP A 302 -50.43 1.73 -7.59
N ASN A 303 -49.83 0.80 -6.83
CA ASN A 303 -50.26 -0.60 -6.93
C ASN A 303 -49.92 -1.36 -5.65
N ARG A 304 -50.79 -1.22 -4.64
CA ARG A 304 -51.07 -2.34 -3.75
C ARG A 304 -51.97 -3.31 -4.51
N ASN A 305 -51.66 -4.59 -4.36
CA ASN A 305 -52.56 -5.74 -4.56
C ASN A 305 -53.04 -6.01 -5.99
N ASN A 306 -52.43 -7.00 -6.65
CA ASN A 306 -53.20 -8.16 -7.11
C ASN A 306 -52.32 -9.36 -7.47
N GLN A 307 -52.62 -10.47 -6.78
CA GLN A 307 -52.36 -11.90 -7.09
C GLN A 307 -50.96 -12.46 -6.89
#